data_AF-A0A357F321-F1
#
_entry.id   AF-A0A357F321-F1
#
_cell.length_a   1.000
_cell.length_b   1.000
_cell.length_c   1.000
_cell.angle_alpha   90.00
_cell.angle_beta   90.00
_cell.angle_gamma   90.00
#
_symmetry.space_group_name_H-M   'P 1'
#
loop_
_entity.id
_entity.type
_entity.pdbx_description
1 polymer ?
#
loop_
_entity_poly.entity_id
_entity_poly.type
_entity_poly.pdbx_seq_one_letter_code
_entity_poly.pdbx_strand_id
1 'polypeptide(L)' 'SLGENLISATNGGAIVVWSSTGLTTADVQEVMGQRFYNQLGAGNLTRMGDLIKDAKTVIPFGRDVRLSWALLGDPMLKVR' A
#
# COMPACT_ATOMS: atom_id res chain seq x y z
N SER A 1 -14.26 -8.71 1.85
CA SER A 1 -13.98 -7.29 2.13
C SER A 1 -13.94 -6.50 0.82
N LEU A 2 -13.89 -5.16 0.85
CA LEU A 2 -13.83 -4.34 -0.39
C LEU A 2 -12.60 -4.68 -1.25
N GLY A 3 -11.41 -4.77 -0.63
CA GLY A 3 -10.18 -5.08 -1.37
C GLY A 3 -10.19 -6.46 -2.03
N GLU A 4 -10.72 -7.47 -1.33
CA GLU A 4 -10.86 -8.82 -1.88
C GLU A 4 -11.84 -8.86 -3.06
N ASN A 5 -12.96 -8.12 -2.98
CA ASN A 5 -13.93 -8.02 -4.08
C ASN A 5 -13.32 -7.33 -5.32
N LEU A 6 -12.45 -6.34 -5.13
CA LEU A 6 -11.75 -5.68 -6.23
C LEU A 6 -10.74 -6.59 -6.92
N ILE A 7 -10.04 -7.45 -6.17
CA ILE A 7 -9.05 -8.39 -6.70
C ILE A 7 -9.69 -9.62 -7.35
N SER A 8 -10.83 -10.09 -6.84
CA SER A 8 -11.52 -11.29 -7.35
C SER A 8 -12.46 -11.02 -8.52
N ALA A 9 -12.71 -9.75 -8.85
CA ALA A 9 -13.57 -9.37 -9.97
C ALA A 9 -13.02 -9.94 -11.29
N THR A 10 -13.84 -10.74 -11.98
CA THR A 10 -13.45 -11.41 -13.23
C THR A 10 -13.51 -10.51 -14.46
N ASN A 11 -14.17 -9.35 -14.35
CA ASN A 11 -14.28 -8.36 -15.42
C ASN A 11 -14.17 -6.94 -14.81
N GLY A 12 -12.96 -6.39 -14.81
CA GLY A 12 -12.63 -5.10 -14.18
C GLY A 12 -11.97 -5.27 -12.81
N GLY A 13 -12.08 -4.26 -11.94
CA GLY A 13 -11.52 -4.29 -10.60
C GLY A 13 -10.07 -3.76 -10.51
N ALA A 14 -9.27 -4.39 -9.65
CA ALA A 14 -7.90 -3.97 -9.35
C ALA A 14 -6.91 -5.13 -9.53
N ILE A 15 -5.73 -4.84 -10.10
CA ILE A 15 -4.62 -5.81 -10.19
C ILE A 15 -3.85 -5.95 -8.87
N VAL A 16 -3.98 -4.96 -7.99
CA VAL A 16 -3.38 -4.91 -6.66
C VAL A 16 -4.21 -3.99 -5.77
N VAL A 17 -4.37 -4.34 -4.50
CA VAL A 17 -5.02 -3.50 -3.49
C VAL A 17 -4.14 -3.42 -2.25
N TRP A 18 -3.83 -2.20 -1.82
CA TRP A 18 -3.15 -1.96 -0.55
C TRP A 18 -4.10 -1.19 0.38
N SER A 19 -4.53 -1.83 1.46
CA SER A 19 -5.59 -1.29 2.33
C SER A 19 -5.45 -1.78 3.77
N SER A 20 -6.09 -1.09 4.72
CA SER A 20 -6.07 -1.49 6.13
C SER A 20 -7.04 -2.62 6.46
N THR A 21 -6.62 -3.53 7.33
CA THR A 21 -7.46 -4.56 7.96
C THR A 21 -8.07 -4.09 9.30
N GLY A 22 -7.77 -2.87 9.76
CA GLY A 22 -8.25 -2.34 11.04
C GLY A 22 -8.50 -0.83 11.00
N LEU A 23 -9.00 -0.29 12.11
CA LEU A 23 -9.14 1.16 12.25
C LEU A 23 -7.78 1.79 12.55
N THR A 24 -7.45 2.86 11.83
CA THR A 24 -6.18 3.59 11.94
C THR A 24 -6.44 5.10 11.92
N THR A 25 -5.53 5.92 12.44
CA THR A 25 -5.69 7.38 12.43
C THR A 25 -5.18 8.00 11.13
N ALA A 26 -5.87 9.03 10.64
CA ALA A 26 -5.63 9.59 9.31
C ALA A 26 -4.27 10.31 9.17
N ASP A 27 -3.82 10.97 10.24
CA ASP A 27 -2.54 11.68 10.31
C ASP A 27 -1.34 10.74 10.07
N VAL A 28 -1.36 9.55 10.68
CA VAL A 28 -0.31 8.55 10.54
C VAL A 28 -0.37 7.88 9.16
N GLN A 29 -1.56 7.67 8.61
CA GLN A 29 -1.76 7.16 7.25
C GLN A 29 -1.22 8.12 6.19
N GLU A 30 -1.41 9.44 6.39
CA GLU A 30 -0.97 10.46 5.45
C GLU A 30 0.55 10.44 5.26
N VAL A 31 1.33 10.36 6.34
CA VAL A 31 2.81 10.28 6.28
C VAL A 31 3.27 9.10 5.41
N MET A 32 2.63 7.94 5.58
CA MET A 32 2.90 6.73 4.78
C MET A 32 2.51 6.93 3.31
N GLY A 33 1.32 7.48 3.05
CA GLY A 33 0.81 7.72 1.71
C GLY A 33 1.68 8.71 0.91
N GLN A 34 2.07 9.82 1.54
CA GLN A 34 2.96 10.82 0.94
C GLN A 34 4.29 10.20 0.54
N ARG A 35 4.90 9.37 1.41
CA ARG A 35 6.15 8.66 1.08
C ARG A 35 5.99 7.72 -0.10
N PHE A 36 4.91 6.96 -0.15
CA PHE A 36 4.61 6.05 -1.25
C PHE A 36 4.53 6.79 -2.60
N TYR A 37 3.73 7.86 -2.69
CA TYR A 37 3.57 8.61 -3.93
C TYR A 37 4.86 9.34 -4.36
N ASN A 38 5.65 9.82 -3.40
CA ASN A 38 6.96 10.41 -3.69
C ASN A 38 7.92 9.40 -4.35
N GLN A 39 8.01 8.17 -3.82
CA GLN A 39 8.87 7.13 -4.42
C GLN A 39 8.34 6.62 -5.76
N LEU A 40 7.02 6.47 -5.88
CA LEU A 40 6.38 6.10 -7.14
C LEU A 40 6.71 7.12 -8.25
N GLY A 41 6.59 8.41 -7.93
CA GLY A 41 6.94 9.52 -8.82
C GLY A 41 8.43 9.53 -9.19
N ALA A 42 9.32 9.33 -8.22
CA ALA A 42 10.77 9.28 -8.43
C ALA A 42 11.21 8.13 -9.34
N GLY A 43 10.52 6.97 -9.29
CA GLY A 43 10.78 5.84 -10.20
C GLY A 43 12.01 4.99 -9.88
N ASN A 44 12.69 5.25 -8.75
CA ASN A 44 13.84 4.46 -8.30
C ASN A 44 13.41 3.05 -7.82
N LEU A 45 12.20 2.93 -7.28
CA LEU A 45 11.59 1.67 -6.88
C LEU A 45 10.51 1.29 -7.89
N THR A 46 10.67 0.13 -8.54
CA THR A 46 9.79 -0.29 -9.64
C THR A 46 8.74 -1.31 -9.22
N ARG A 47 8.92 -1.98 -8.07
CA ARG A 47 8.02 -3.03 -7.57
C ARG A 47 7.11 -2.51 -6.47
N MET A 48 5.84 -2.92 -6.50
CA MET A 48 4.83 -2.52 -5.52
C MET A 48 5.24 -2.84 -4.08
N GLY A 49 5.78 -4.03 -3.84
CA GLY A 49 6.20 -4.45 -2.50
C GLY A 49 7.35 -3.61 -1.94
N ASP A 50 8.29 -3.18 -2.79
CA ASP A 50 9.42 -2.34 -2.37
C ASP A 50 8.95 -0.92 -2.02
N LEU A 51 8.03 -0.36 -2.83
CA LEU A 51 7.37 0.93 -2.54
C LEU A 51 6.61 0.89 -1.20
N ILE A 52 5.87 -0.17 -0.93
CA ILE A 52 5.12 -0.34 0.33
C ILE A 52 6.07 -0.48 1.52
N LYS A 53 7.14 -1.27 1.39
CA LYS A 53 8.13 -1.44 2.46
C LYS A 53 8.78 -0.10 2.80
N ASP A 54 9.23 0.63 1.79
CA ASP A 54 9.82 1.96 1.98
C ASP A 54 8.82 2.92 2.65
N ALA A 55 7.57 2.99 2.17
CA ALA A 55 6.53 3.84 2.76
C ALA A 55 6.26 3.53 4.24
N LYS A 56 6.32 2.27 4.65
CA LYS A 56 6.13 1.86 6.05
C LYS A 56 7.29 2.23 6.99
N THR A 57 8.48 2.53 6.46
CA THR A 57 9.67 2.85 7.28
C THR A 57 9.61 4.24 7.90
N VAL A 58 8.88 5.18 7.28
CA VAL A 58 8.89 6.59 7.67
C VAL A 58 7.90 6.95 8.78
N ILE A 59 7.11 6.00 9.26
CA ILE A 59 6.08 6.26 10.28
C ILE A 59 6.70 6.18 11.69
N PRO A 60 6.87 7.30 12.42
CA PRO A 60 7.33 7.29 13.80
C PRO A 60 6.15 6.90 14.69
N PHE A 61 6.26 5.78 15.42
CA PHE A 61 5.26 5.34 16.40
C PHE A 61 3.83 5.00 15.89
N GLY A 62 3.70 4.44 14.68
CA GLY A 62 2.42 3.96 14.12
C GLY A 62 2.37 2.45 13.87
N ARG A 63 2.48 1.64 14.92
CA ARG A 63 2.53 0.16 14.79
C ARG A 63 1.23 -0.41 14.22
N ASP A 64 0.10 0.12 14.64
CA ASP A 64 -1.24 -0.22 14.13
C ASP A 64 -1.33 0.02 12.61
N VAL A 65 -0.91 1.18 12.10
CA VAL A 65 -0.89 1.48 10.66
C VAL A 65 0.06 0.55 9.93
N ARG A 66 1.28 0.40 10.43
CA ARG A 66 2.33 -0.40 9.80
C ARG A 66 1.92 -1.86 9.62
N LEU A 67 1.22 -2.43 10.60
CA LEU A 67 0.85 -3.85 10.62
C LEU A 67 -0.51 -4.13 9.99
N SER A 68 -1.46 -3.20 10.07
CA SER A 68 -2.82 -3.41 9.52
C SER A 68 -2.91 -3.20 8.01
N TRP A 69 -2.04 -2.37 7.43
CA TRP A 69 -2.06 -2.11 5.98
C TRP A 69 -1.47 -3.26 5.19
N ALA A 70 -2.32 -4.12 4.64
CA ALA A 70 -1.95 -5.34 3.94
C ALA A 70 -2.06 -5.19 2.41
N LEU A 71 -1.18 -5.88 1.70
CA LEU A 71 -1.20 -5.98 0.24
C LEU A 71 -1.98 -7.22 -0.18
N LEU A 72 -2.99 -7.03 -1.04
CA LEU A 72 -3.69 -8.09 -1.76
C LEU A 72 -3.25 -8.02 -3.22
N GLY A 73 -2.65 -9.10 -3.73
CA GLY A 73 -2.07 -9.17 -5.07
C GLY A 73 -0.58 -9.52 -5.05
N ASP A 74 0.10 -9.28 -6.17
CA ASP A 74 1.52 -9.64 -6.33
C ASP A 74 2.45 -8.53 -5.80
N PRO A 75 3.26 -8.77 -4.75
CA PRO A 75 4.26 -7.80 -4.31
C PRO A 75 5.38 -7.54 -5.34
N MET A 76 5.56 -8.44 -6.31
CA MET A 76 6.54 -8.33 -7.38
C MET A 76 6.02 -7.57 -8.59
N LEU A 77 4.73 -7.16 -8.58
CA LEU A 77 4.13 -6.35 -9.64
C LEU A 77 5.00 -5.12 -9.91
N LYS A 78 5.40 -4.97 -11.18
CA LYS A 78 6.06 -3.75 -11.65
C LYS A 78 5.00 -2.69 -11.97
N VAL A 79 5.14 -1.53 -11.36
CA VAL A 79 4.24 -0.37 -11.56
C VAL A 79 4.83 0.67 -12.53
N ARG A 80 6.03 0.41 -13.05
CA ARG A 80 6.70 1.11 -14.14
C ARG A 80 7.49 0.13 -14.99
#